data_AF-A0A5M6IGU0-F1
#
_entry.id   AF-A0A5M6IGU0-F1
#
_cell.length_a   1.000
_cell.length_b   1.000
_cell.length_c   1.000
_cell.angle_alpha   90.00
_cell.angle_beta   90.00
_cell.angle_gamma   90.00
#
_symmetry.space_group_name_H-M   'P 1'
#
loop_
_entity.id
_entity.type
_entity.pdbx_description
1 polymer ?
#
loop_
_entity_poly.entity_id
_entity_poly.type
_entity_poly.pdbx_seq_one_letter_code
_entity_poly.pdbx_strand_id
1 'polypeptide(L)' 'MVGDCYGLADIALFAYTHVAPEGGISLAPYSNIYAWIESVPAHPGYIPISHAT' A
#
# COMPACT_ATOMS: atom_id res chain seq x y z
N MET A 1 -2.12 7.85 4.92
CA MET A 1 -1.40 9.09 5.28
C MET A 1 -2.08 9.77 6.44
N VAL A 2 -1.30 10.21 7.42
CA VAL A 2 -1.82 11.11 8.47
C VAL A 2 -1.68 12.53 7.92
N GLY A 3 -2.78 13.12 7.46
CA GLY A 3 -2.74 14.35 6.66
C GLY A 3 -2.04 14.11 5.32
N ASP A 4 -1.23 15.08 4.88
CA ASP A 4 -0.50 15.05 3.59
C ASP A 4 0.94 14.50 3.69
N CYS A 5 1.29 13.89 4.83
CA CYS A 5 2.64 13.39 5.08
C CYS A 5 2.70 11.86 5.00
N TYR A 6 3.60 11.35 4.17
CA TYR A 6 3.99 9.94 4.17
C TYR A 6 4.79 9.63 5.44
N GLY A 7 4.45 8.54 6.12
CA GLY A 7 5.13 8.17 7.37
C GLY A 7 4.93 6.73 7.80
N LEU A 8 5.19 6.48 9.08
CA LEU A 8 5.20 5.12 9.67
C LEU A 8 3.90 4.34 9.42
N ALA A 9 2.75 5.01 9.49
CA ALA A 9 1.45 4.38 9.23
C ALA A 9 1.35 3.87 7.78
N ASP A 10 1.89 4.61 6.81
CA ASP A 10 1.87 4.22 5.41
C ASP A 10 2.75 2.99 5.18
N ILE A 11 3.96 2.99 5.76
CA ILE A 11 4.89 1.85 5.67
C ILE A 11 4.28 0.59 6.29
N ALA A 12 3.73 0.72 7.51
CA ALA A 12 3.19 -0.43 8.25
C ALA A 12 1.95 -1.02 7.59
N LEU A 13 1.03 -0.18 7.08
CA LEU A 13 -0.21 -0.63 6.47
C LEU A 13 -0.01 -1.11 5.03
N PHE A 14 0.91 -0.51 4.26
CA PHE A 14 1.10 -0.86 2.85
C PHE A 14 1.44 -2.35 2.70
N ALA A 15 2.34 -2.88 3.53
CA ALA A 15 2.83 -4.25 3.45
C ALA A 15 1.73 -5.32 3.36
N TYR A 16 0.65 -5.19 4.14
CA TYR A 16 -0.49 -6.12 4.09
C TYR A 16 -1.60 -5.66 3.15
N THR A 17 -1.83 -4.36 3.06
CA THR A 17 -2.99 -3.85 2.33
C THR A 17 -2.82 -4.00 0.82
N HIS A 18 -1.61 -3.83 0.29
CA HIS A 18 -1.36 -3.92 -1.16
C HIS A 18 -1.54 -5.34 -1.73
N VAL A 19 -1.39 -6.38 -0.91
CA VAL A 19 -1.62 -7.81 -1.26
C VAL A 19 -2.93 -8.37 -0.72
N ALA A 20 -3.80 -7.53 -0.15
CA ALA A 20 -5.09 -7.98 0.39
C ALA A 20 -5.93 -8.84 -0.58
N PRO A 21 -5.95 -8.59 -1.91
CA PRO A 21 -6.64 -9.46 -2.86
C PRO A 21 -6.11 -10.90 -2.92
N GLU A 22 -4.81 -11.12 -2.66
CA GLU A 22 -4.21 -12.47 -2.59
C GLU A 22 -4.78 -13.27 -1.40
N GLY A 23 -5.18 -12.57 -0.33
CA GLY A 23 -5.87 -13.14 0.82
C GLY A 23 -7.40 -13.22 0.66
N GLY A 24 -7.95 -12.93 -0.52
CA GLY A 24 -9.39 -12.96 -0.78
C GLY A 24 -10.16 -11.74 -0.24
N ILE A 25 -9.47 -10.69 0.19
CA ILE A 25 -10.10 -9.45 0.66
C ILE A 25 -10.22 -8.48 -0.51
N SER A 26 -11.45 -8.16 -0.90
CA SER A 26 -11.71 -7.17 -1.96
C SER A 26 -11.57 -5.75 -1.42
N LEU A 27 -10.76 -4.95 -2.11
CA LEU A 27 -10.64 -3.52 -1.89
C LEU A 27 -11.53 -2.68 -2.82
N ALA A 28 -12.31 -3.32 -3.71
CA ALA A 28 -13.12 -2.64 -4.74
C ALA A 28 -14.03 -1.50 -4.20
N PRO A 29 -14.63 -1.60 -3.00
CA PRO A 29 -15.44 -0.52 -2.44
C PRO A 29 -14.63 0.70 -1.97
N TYR A 30 -13.31 0.58 -1.84
CA TYR A 30 -12.45 1.56 -1.18
C TYR A 30 -11.49 2.24 -2.17
N SER A 31 -12.04 3.09 -3.04
CA SER A 31 -11.26 3.83 -4.06
C SER A 31 -10.08 4.63 -3.48
N ASN A 32 -10.25 5.24 -2.32
CA ASN A 32 -9.19 6.01 -1.65
C ASN A 32 -8.02 5.11 -1.21
N ILE A 33 -8.29 3.85 -0.87
CA ILE A 33 -7.24 2.89 -0.51
C ILE A 33 -6.44 2.51 -1.75
N TYR A 34 -7.09 2.32 -2.90
CA TYR A 34 -6.39 2.09 -4.17
C TYR A 34 -5.49 3.27 -4.55
N ALA A 35 -6.02 4.49 -4.53
CA ALA A 35 -5.23 5.68 -4.85
C ALA A 35 -4.02 5.82 -3.90
N TRP A 36 -4.20 5.51 -2.62
CA TRP A 36 -3.10 5.48 -1.65
C TRP A 36 -2.08 4.39 -1.97
N ILE A 37 -2.50 3.14 -2.25
CA ILE A 37 -1.59 2.04 -2.64
C ILE A 37 -0.76 2.43 -3.88
N GLU A 38 -1.38 3.05 -4.88
CA GLU A 38 -0.71 3.50 -6.11
C GLU A 38 0.30 4.64 -5.85
N SER A 39 0.09 5.44 -4.79
CA SER A 39 1.01 6.53 -4.42
C SER A 39 2.29 6.05 -3.74
N VAL A 40 2.26 4.94 -2.99
CA VAL A 40 3.40 4.49 -2.16
C VAL A 40 4.66 4.19 -2.98
N PRO A 41 4.60 3.50 -4.14
CA PRO A 41 5.78 3.23 -4.97
C PRO A 41 6.52 4.46 -5.51
N ALA A 42 5.88 5.64 -5.49
CA ALA A 42 6.51 6.89 -5.95
C ALA A 42 7.49 7.50 -4.93
N HIS A 43 7.54 7.00 -3.69
CA HIS A 43 8.42 7.53 -2.66
C HIS A 43 9.90 7.13 -2.89
N PRO A 44 10.85 8.08 -2.73
CA PRO A 44 12.27 7.78 -2.83
C PRO A 44 12.71 6.64 -1.90
N GLY A 45 13.46 5.68 -2.44
CA GLY A 45 13.94 4.53 -1.67
C GLY A 45 12.93 3.40 -1.50
N TYR A 46 11.77 3.46 -2.17
CA TYR A 46 10.86 2.33 -2.24
C TYR A 46 11.55 1.09 -2.83
N ILE A 47 11.45 -0.03 -2.12
CA ILE A 47 11.89 -1.34 -2.58
C ILE A 47 10.64 -2.21 -2.72
N PRO A 48 10.36 -2.80 -3.90
CA PRO A 48 9.21 -3.65 -4.11
C PRO A 48 9.19 -4.84 -3.15
N ILE A 49 8.02 -5.13 -2.60
CA ILE A 49 7.78 -6.38 -1.88
C ILE A 49 7.54 -7.46 -2.94
N SER A 50 8.61 -8.17 -3.29
CA SER A 50 8.56 -9.28 -4.24
C SER A 50 8.65 -10.61 -3.51
N HIS A 51 7.89 -11.60 -3.98
CA HIS A 51 8.12 -12.98 -3.57
C HIS A 51 9.47 -13.45 -4.13
N ALA A 52 10.33 -14.02 -3.29
CA ALA A 52 11.50 -14.74 -3.77
C ALA A 52 11.03 -16.08 -4.35
N THR A 53 11.17 -16.25 -5.67
CA THR A 53 10.96 -17.52 -6.36
C THR A 53 12.08 -18.50 -6.05
#